data_AF-A0A941SND9-F1
#
_entry.id   AF-A0A941SND9-F1
#
_cell.length_a   1.000
_cell.length_b   1.000
_cell.length_c   1.000
_cell.angle_alpha   90.00
_cell.angle_beta   90.00
_cell.angle_gamma   90.00
#
_symmetry.space_group_name_H-M   'P 1'
#
loop_
_entity.id
_entity.type
_entity.pdbx_description
1 polymer ?
#
loop_
_entity_poly.entity_id
_entity_poly.type
_entity_poly.pdbx_seq_one_letter_code
_entity_poly.pdbx_strand_id
1 'polypeptide(L)'
;MDTFTVRDLRERTGQLIHDAEAGKLSLVTKHGRPVFLAVPFSEELLELGLRQALAVKLYEEHTFTLEKAAKLAGVPIEAFMENLGKLGIPIVDYSAAALIVE
;
A
#
# COMPACT_ATOMS: atom_id res chain seq x y z
N MET A 1 -3.02 -5.17 5.35
CA MET A 1 -3.98 -5.77 4.39
C MET A 1 -4.80 -6.91 4.99
N ASP A 2 -6.13 -6.78 4.96
CA ASP A 2 -7.07 -7.85 5.33
C ASP A 2 -7.43 -8.75 4.13
N THR A 3 -7.88 -9.98 4.41
CA THR A 3 -8.26 -10.96 3.37
C THR A 3 -9.73 -11.33 3.50
N PHE A 4 -10.43 -11.26 2.37
CA PHE A 4 -11.84 -11.63 2.22
C PHE A 4 -11.94 -12.80 1.24
N THR A 5 -12.89 -13.69 1.47
CA THR A 5 -13.32 -14.66 0.46
C THR A 5 -14.43 -14.06 -0.41
N VAL A 6 -14.67 -14.61 -1.60
CA VAL A 6 -15.84 -14.24 -2.41
C VAL A 6 -17.17 -14.45 -1.69
N ARG A 7 -17.22 -15.32 -0.67
CA ARG A 7 -18.41 -15.50 0.18
C ARG A 7 -18.57 -14.33 1.15
N ASP A 8 -17.47 -13.84 1.74
CA ASP A 8 -17.48 -12.67 2.62
C ASP A 8 -18.02 -11.42 1.92
N LEU A 9 -17.93 -11.33 0.58
CA LEU A 9 -18.51 -10.23 -0.17
C LEU A 9 -20.04 -10.13 -0.06
N ARG A 10 -20.74 -11.18 0.38
CA ARG A 10 -22.19 -11.16 0.66
C ARG A 10 -22.52 -10.84 2.12
N GLU A 11 -21.70 -11.33 3.03
CA GLU A 11 -21.98 -11.33 4.47
C GLU A 11 -21.25 -10.21 5.23
N ARG A 12 -20.15 -9.69 4.66
CA ARG A 12 -19.21 -8.75 5.29
C ARG A 12 -18.81 -7.60 4.36
N THR A 13 -19.64 -7.26 3.37
CA THR A 13 -19.38 -6.14 2.44
C THR A 13 -19.17 -4.82 3.17
N GLY A 14 -19.90 -4.60 4.27
CA GLY A 14 -19.74 -3.39 5.08
C GLY A 14 -18.33 -3.22 5.64
N GLN A 15 -17.68 -4.31 6.05
CA GLN A 15 -16.28 -4.26 6.51
C GLN A 15 -15.33 -3.96 5.34
N LEU A 16 -15.54 -4.58 4.17
CA LEU A 16 -14.72 -4.31 2.99
C LEU A 16 -14.82 -2.84 2.56
N ILE A 17 -16.02 -2.25 2.60
CA ILE A 17 -16.23 -0.83 2.28
C ILE A 17 -15.56 0.05 3.34
N HIS A 18 -15.75 -0.27 4.63
CA HIS A 18 -15.12 0.48 5.72
C HIS A 18 -13.59 0.47 5.62
N ASP A 19 -12.98 -0.68 5.30
CA ASP A 19 -11.55 -0.80 5.10
C ASP A 19 -11.08 0.04 3.90
N ALA A 20 -11.85 0.06 2.81
CA ALA A 20 -11.56 0.89 1.64
C ALA A 20 -11.68 2.39 1.93
N GLU A 21 -12.70 2.82 2.68
CA GLU A 21 -12.84 4.21 3.14
C GLU A 21 -11.70 4.63 4.07
N ALA A 22 -11.18 3.69 4.86
CA ALA A 22 -9.99 3.89 5.69
C ALA A 22 -8.67 3.83 4.91
N GLY A 23 -8.71 3.71 3.57
CA GLY A 23 -7.52 3.68 2.73
C GLY A 23 -6.73 2.37 2.79
N LYS A 24 -7.31 1.29 3.29
CA LYS A 24 -6.65 -0.02 3.42
C LYS A 24 -6.85 -0.90 2.19
N LEU A 25 -5.79 -1.57 1.77
CA LEU A 25 -5.86 -2.62 0.76
C LEU A 25 -6.56 -3.86 1.33
N SER A 26 -7.36 -4.53 0.50
CA SER A 26 -8.00 -5.82 0.85
C SER A 26 -7.83 -6.86 -0.25
N LEU A 27 -7.34 -8.05 0.09
CA LEU A 27 -7.19 -9.15 -0.85
C LEU A 27 -8.45 -10.01 -0.88
N VAL A 28 -9.04 -10.18 -2.07
CA VAL A 28 -10.20 -11.05 -2.26
C VAL A 28 -9.79 -12.38 -2.88
N THR A 29 -10.22 -13.48 -2.25
CA THR A 29 -9.86 -14.84 -2.62
C THR A 29 -11.08 -15.71 -2.96
N LYS A 30 -10.89 -16.72 -3.81
CA LYS A 30 -11.87 -17.77 -4.11
C LYS A 30 -11.20 -19.12 -3.96
N HIS A 31 -11.73 -19.97 -3.07
CA HIS A 31 -11.14 -21.27 -2.73
C HIS A 31 -9.64 -21.17 -2.37
N GLY A 32 -9.29 -20.15 -1.57
CA GLY A 32 -7.91 -19.90 -1.13
C GLY A 32 -6.98 -19.28 -2.18
N ARG A 33 -7.47 -19.01 -3.40
CA ARG A 33 -6.68 -18.37 -4.47
C ARG A 33 -7.02 -16.89 -4.60
N PRO A 34 -6.04 -15.99 -4.71
CA PRO A 34 -6.30 -14.57 -5.00
C PRO A 34 -7.09 -14.39 -6.30
N VAL A 35 -8.08 -13.51 -6.28
CA VAL A 35 -8.91 -13.16 -7.45
C VAL A 35 -8.70 -11.71 -7.83
N PHE A 36 -8.84 -10.80 -6.86
CA PHE A 36 -8.57 -9.39 -7.07
C PHE A 36 -8.13 -8.73 -5.77
N LEU A 37 -7.49 -7.57 -5.91
CA LEU A 37 -7.15 -6.67 -4.83
C LEU A 37 -8.15 -5.50 -4.88
N ALA A 38 -8.84 -5.26 -3.78
CA ALA A 38 -9.60 -4.02 -3.60
C ALA A 38 -8.60 -2.92 -3.26
N VAL A 39 -8.46 -1.96 -4.17
CA VAL A 39 -7.62 -0.78 -4.01
C VAL A 39 -8.53 0.41 -3.69
N PRO A 40 -8.33 1.10 -2.55
CA PRO A 40 -9.06 2.31 -2.21
C PRO A 40 -8.99 3.36 -3.31
N PHE A 41 -10.08 4.07 -3.52
CA PHE A 41 -10.13 5.16 -4.49
C PHE A 41 -9.66 6.46 -3.82
N SER A 42 -8.36 6.76 -3.94
CA SER A 42 -7.72 7.92 -3.29
C SER A 42 -7.25 8.97 -4.30
N GLU A 43 -6.83 10.14 -3.83
CA GLU A 43 -6.27 11.19 -4.67
C GLU A 43 -4.94 10.75 -5.30
N GLU A 44 -4.10 10.05 -4.55
CA GLU A 44 -2.83 9.50 -5.05
C GLU A 44 -3.07 8.47 -6.19
N LEU A 45 -4.17 7.71 -6.12
CA LEU A 45 -4.57 6.81 -7.20
C LEU A 45 -4.87 7.57 -8.50
N LEU A 46 -5.53 8.73 -8.39
CA LEU A 46 -5.88 9.56 -9.54
C LEU A 46 -4.67 10.27 -10.13
N GLU A 47 -3.79 10.81 -9.27
CA GLU A 47 -2.64 11.60 -9.71
C GLU A 47 -1.48 10.74 -10.22
N LEU A 48 -1.18 9.63 -9.53
CA LEU A 48 -0.01 8.80 -9.82
C LEU A 48 -0.35 7.57 -10.69
N GLY A 49 -1.64 7.24 -10.76
CA GLY A 49 -2.14 6.01 -11.36
C GLY A 49 -1.94 4.78 -10.46
N LEU A 50 -2.66 3.71 -10.80
CA LEU A 50 -2.76 2.48 -10.01
C LEU A 50 -1.41 1.89 -9.58
N ARG A 51 -0.46 1.79 -10.51
CA ARG A 51 0.82 1.12 -10.28
C ARG A 51 1.66 1.85 -9.22
N GLN A 52 1.72 3.17 -9.31
CA GLN A 52 2.49 3.98 -8.37
C GLN A 52 1.78 4.08 -7.02
N ALA A 53 0.48 4.37 -7.02
CA ALA A 53 -0.31 4.44 -5.79
C ALA A 53 -0.27 3.12 -5.00
N LEU A 54 -0.35 1.98 -5.68
CA LEU A 54 -0.22 0.67 -5.04
C LEU A 54 1.18 0.44 -4.46
N ALA A 55 2.24 0.83 -5.17
CA ALA A 55 3.61 0.71 -4.67
C ALA A 55 3.84 1.56 -3.41
N VAL A 56 3.32 2.79 -3.40
CA VAL A 56 3.34 3.68 -2.24
C VAL A 56 2.62 3.02 -1.06
N LYS A 57 1.38 2.56 -1.25
CA LYS A 57 0.60 1.92 -0.17
C LYS A 57 1.28 0.67 0.39
N LEU A 58 1.86 -0.17 -0.46
CA LEU A 58 2.57 -1.38 -0.01
C LEU A 58 3.88 -1.05 0.74
N TYR A 59 4.51 0.08 0.44
CA TYR A 59 5.65 0.58 1.20
C TYR A 59 5.21 1.14 2.56
N GLU A 60 4.17 1.97 2.60
CA GLU A 60 3.59 2.52 3.84
C GLU A 60 3.12 1.42 4.80
N GLU A 61 2.50 0.36 4.28
CA GLU A 61 2.09 -0.81 5.08
C GLU A 61 3.28 -1.71 5.48
N HIS A 62 4.53 -1.31 5.22
CA HIS A 62 5.77 -2.08 5.42
C HIS A 62 5.75 -3.49 4.80
N THR A 63 4.85 -3.72 3.84
CA THR A 63 4.72 -5.00 3.13
C THR A 63 5.83 -5.14 2.10
N PHE A 64 6.21 -4.02 1.45
CA PHE A 64 7.31 -3.93 0.51
C PHE A 64 8.46 -3.12 1.10
N THR A 65 9.69 -3.59 0.84
CA THR A 65 10.88 -2.75 1.03
C THR A 65 10.89 -1.62 -0.01
N LEU A 66 11.70 -0.58 0.24
CA LEU A 66 11.88 0.53 -0.71
C LEU A 66 12.21 0.02 -2.12
N GLU A 67 13.15 -0.91 -2.23
CA GLU A 67 13.56 -1.51 -3.52
C GLU A 67 12.41 -2.25 -4.22
N LYS A 68 11.62 -3.05 -3.47
CA LYS A 68 10.48 -3.78 -4.03
C LYS A 68 9.38 -2.82 -4.48
N ALA A 69 9.14 -1.76 -3.73
CA ALA A 69 8.16 -0.74 -4.05
C ALA A 69 8.59 0.08 -5.28
N ALA A 70 9.84 0.52 -5.37
CA ALA A 70 10.38 1.20 -6.56
C ALA A 70 10.28 0.32 -7.81
N LYS A 71 10.63 -0.96 -7.68
CA LYS A 71 10.47 -1.95 -8.77
C LYS A 71 9.01 -2.12 -9.19
N LEU A 72 8.08 -2.18 -8.23
CA LEU A 72 6.65 -2.24 -8.52
C LEU A 72 6.17 -0.96 -9.20
N ALA A 73 6.58 0.22 -8.74
CA ALA A 73 6.28 1.50 -9.38
C ALA A 73 6.86 1.61 -10.80
N GLY A 74 7.95 0.89 -11.08
CA GLY A 74 8.60 0.90 -12.39
C GLY A 74 9.55 2.06 -12.60
N VAL A 75 10.11 2.59 -11.51
CA VAL A 75 11.02 3.74 -11.51
C VAL A 75 12.29 3.40 -10.73
N PRO A 76 13.41 4.11 -10.96
CA PRO A 76 14.59 4.00 -10.10
C PRO A 76 14.28 4.30 -8.63
N ILE A 77 15.10 3.79 -7.72
CA ILE A 77 14.88 3.95 -6.26
C ILE A 77 14.85 5.43 -5.87
N GLU A 78 15.75 6.23 -6.43
CA GLU A 78 15.87 7.67 -6.16
C GLU A 78 14.60 8.42 -6.59
N ALA A 79 14.04 8.07 -7.75
CA ALA A 79 12.79 8.65 -8.23
C ALA A 79 11.60 8.23 -7.35
N PHE A 80 11.61 6.99 -6.86
CA PHE A 80 10.58 6.53 -5.92
C PHE A 80 10.69 7.24 -4.57
N MET A 81 11.90 7.45 -4.05
CA MET A 81 12.18 8.25 -2.86
C MET A 81 11.66 9.69 -3.01
N GLU A 82 11.89 10.32 -4.17
CA GLU A 82 11.37 11.66 -4.44
C GLU A 82 9.83 11.69 -4.40
N ASN A 83 9.17 10.69 -4.99
CA ASN A 83 7.71 10.57 -4.95
C ASN A 83 7.19 10.38 -3.52
N LEU A 84 7.84 9.53 -2.71
CA LEU A 84 7.50 9.39 -1.29
C LEU A 84 7.66 10.71 -0.54
N GLY A 85 8.74 11.46 -0.81
CA GLY A 85 8.98 12.78 -0.22
C GLY A 85 7.89 13.81 -0.55
N LYS A 86 7.41 13.83 -1.80
CA LYS A 86 6.29 14.70 -2.23
C LYS A 86 4.98 14.38 -1.51
N LEU A 87 4.77 13.10 -1.17
CA LEU A 87 3.61 12.63 -0.42
C LEU A 87 3.78 12.75 1.10
N GLY A 88 4.92 13.26 1.58
CA GLY A 88 5.20 13.37 3.02
C GLY A 88 5.45 12.02 3.70
N ILE A 89 5.74 10.97 2.94
CA ILE A 89 5.96 9.62 3.46
C ILE A 89 7.42 9.47 3.88
N PRO A 90 7.72 9.12 5.14
CA PRO A 90 9.08 8.98 5.63
C PRO A 90 9.80 7.81 4.97
N ILE A 91 11.04 8.04 4.53
CA ILE A 91 11.85 7.06 3.78
C ILE A 91 12.83 6.30 4.70
N VAL A 92 13.21 6.93 5.81
CA VAL A 92 14.15 6.39 6.80
C VAL A 92 13.45 6.41 8.15
N ASP A 93 13.28 5.25 8.74
CA ASP A 93 12.81 5.10 10.12
C ASP A 93 14.02 5.28 11.03
N TYR A 94 14.30 6.52 11.44
CA TYR A 94 15.28 6.78 12.48
C TYR A 94 14.70 6.26 13.80
N SER A 95 14.93 4.98 14.10
CA SER A 95 14.72 4.52 15.48
C SER A 95 15.58 5.39 16.39
N ALA A 96 15.02 5.88 17.51
CA ALA A 96 15.69 6.83 18.40
C ALA A 96 17.08 6.36 18.89
N ALA A 97 17.37 5.06 18.81
CA ALA A 97 18.68 4.47 19.09
C ALA A 97 19.81 4.94 18.15
N ALA A 98 19.49 5.42 16.94
CA ALA A 98 20.48 5.88 15.96
C ALA A 98 21.00 7.31 16.19
N LEU A 99 20.45 8.03 17.18
CA LEU A 99 20.83 9.42 17.51
C LEU A 99 21.81 9.53 18.68
N ILE A 100 22.37 8.42 19.19
CA ILE A 100 23.49 8.49 20.12
C ILE A 100 24.77 8.73 19.30
N VAL A 101 25.03 10.01 19.04
CA VAL A 101 26.34 10.50 18.65
C VAL A 101 27.15 10.58 19.95
N GLU A 102 28.19 9.74 20.07
CA GLU A 102 29.25 9.89 21.07
C GLU A 102 30.07 11.17 20.85
#